data_AF-A0A9D7X9Y2-F1
#
_entry.id   AF-A0A9D7X9Y2-F1
#
_cell.length_a   1.000
_cell.length_b   1.000
_cell.length_c   1.000
_cell.angle_alpha   90.00
_cell.angle_beta   90.00
_cell.angle_gamma   90.00
#
_symmetry.space_group_name_H-M   'P 1'
#
loop_
_entity.id
_entity.type
_entity.pdbx_description
1 polymer ?
#
loop_
_entity_poly.entity_id
_entity_poly.type
_entity_poly.pdbx_seq_one_letter_code
_entity_poly.pdbx_strand_id
1 'polypeptide(L)'
;MDLTGGYNPRRARLLIELKTENLYHIPAVCNQCENAYCMNVCPSKAIQRNDDGIVCIDPDKCISCGLCAQFCPIGMVTLDPDTQKAVKCELCQGEPLCVEVCPTFALELVYRGNINE
;
A
#
# COMPACT_ATOMS: atom_id res chain seq x y z
N MET A 1 -20.95 -6.31 1.41
CA MET A 1 -19.61 -6.89 1.23
C MET A 1 -19.80 -8.31 0.76
N ASP A 2 -19.80 -8.52 -0.54
CA ASP A 2 -19.89 -9.87 -1.11
C ASP A 2 -18.60 -10.62 -0.81
N LEU A 3 -18.69 -11.60 0.09
CA LEU A 3 -17.60 -12.55 0.42
C LEU A 3 -17.26 -13.50 -0.75
N THR A 4 -17.82 -13.28 -1.94
CA THR A 4 -17.47 -13.99 -3.18
C THR A 4 -16.33 -13.34 -3.95
N GLY A 5 -15.82 -12.18 -3.51
CA GLY A 5 -14.55 -11.62 -3.97
C GLY A 5 -13.40 -12.49 -3.47
N GLY A 6 -13.03 -13.51 -4.25
CA GLY A 6 -12.11 -14.57 -3.84
C GLY A 6 -10.76 -14.12 -3.26
N TYR A 7 -10.11 -15.01 -2.52
CA TYR A 7 -8.75 -14.84 -2.00
C TYR A 7 -7.74 -14.78 -3.16
N ASN A 8 -7.22 -13.59 -3.44
CA ASN A 8 -6.17 -13.39 -4.44
C ASN A 8 -4.97 -12.63 -3.83
N PRO A 9 -3.93 -13.35 -3.38
CA PRO A 9 -2.71 -12.75 -2.83
C PRO A 9 -2.06 -11.72 -3.75
N ARG A 10 -2.20 -11.86 -5.08
CA ARG A 10 -1.63 -10.90 -6.05
C ARG A 10 -2.32 -9.53 -6.01
N ARG A 11 -3.52 -9.44 -5.43
CA ARG A 11 -4.26 -8.18 -5.24
C ARG A 11 -4.16 -7.66 -3.81
N ALA A 12 -3.44 -8.35 -2.92
CA ALA A 12 -3.15 -7.84 -1.58
C ALA A 12 -2.37 -6.52 -1.66
N ARG A 13 -2.56 -5.66 -0.66
CA ARG A 13 -1.84 -4.37 -0.52
C ARG A 13 -0.71 -4.43 0.51
N LEU A 14 -0.39 -5.64 0.97
CA LEU A 14 0.76 -5.98 1.79
C LEU A 14 1.43 -7.22 1.18
N LEU A 15 2.74 -7.35 1.38
CA LEU A 15 3.50 -8.55 1.06
C LEU A 15 4.02 -9.17 2.35
N ILE A 16 4.21 -10.49 2.36
CA ILE A 16 4.85 -11.19 3.46
C ILE A 16 6.19 -11.70 2.97
N GLU A 17 7.28 -11.13 3.50
CA GLU A 17 8.62 -11.65 3.29
C GLU A 17 8.88 -12.82 4.23
N LEU A 18 9.30 -13.95 3.66
CA LEU A 18 9.66 -15.15 4.42
C LEU A 18 11.17 -15.14 4.69
N LYS A 19 11.59 -15.10 5.95
CA LYS A 19 12.99 -15.26 6.36
C LYS A 19 13.20 -16.69 6.84
N THR A 20 13.86 -17.49 6.01
CA THR A 20 14.06 -18.93 6.25
C THR A 20 15.14 -19.22 7.29
N GLU A 21 16.08 -18.31 7.47
CA GLU A 21 17.22 -18.44 8.37
C GLU A 21 16.81 -18.52 9.86
N ASN A 22 15.81 -17.74 10.26
CA ASN A 22 15.31 -17.68 11.64
C ASN A 22 13.80 -17.95 11.72
N LEU A 23 13.18 -18.47 10.65
CA LEU A 23 11.78 -18.87 10.57
C LEU A 23 10.79 -17.79 11.03
N TYR A 24 10.97 -16.56 10.55
CA TYR A 24 10.05 -15.47 10.84
C TYR A 24 9.57 -14.78 9.56
N HIS A 25 8.41 -14.13 9.66
CA HIS A 25 7.76 -13.47 8.54
C HIS A 25 7.72 -11.97 8.80
N ILE A 26 8.05 -11.17 7.79
CA ILE A 26 8.03 -9.72 7.89
C ILE A 26 6.93 -9.19 6.96
N PRO A 27 5.91 -8.49 7.49
CA PRO A 27 4.97 -7.79 6.65
C PRO A 27 5.64 -6.54 6.04
N ALA A 28 5.59 -6.45 4.71
CA ALA A 28 6.00 -5.26 3.97
C ALA A 28 4.75 -4.53 3.46
N VAL A 29 4.67 -3.22 3.76
CA VAL A 29 3.56 -2.33 3.39
C VAL A 29 4.09 -1.01 2.83
N CYS A 30 3.23 -0.23 2.17
CA CYS A 30 3.60 1.12 1.75
C CYS A 30 3.93 1.99 2.96
N ASN A 31 5.13 2.60 2.96
CA ASN A 31 5.60 3.46 4.05
C ASN A 31 4.91 4.83 4.15
N GLN A 32 3.97 5.16 3.25
CA GLN A 32 3.34 6.49 3.17
C GLN A 32 4.37 7.64 3.18
N CYS A 33 5.49 7.44 2.46
CA CYS A 33 6.70 8.27 2.50
C CYS A 33 6.38 9.77 2.49
N GLU A 34 7.02 10.56 3.35
CA GLU A 34 6.93 12.03 3.36
C GLU A 34 7.25 12.61 1.98
N ASN A 35 8.40 12.24 1.42
CA ASN A 35 8.74 12.45 0.02
C ASN A 35 8.32 11.24 -0.83
N ALA A 36 7.09 11.26 -1.34
CA ALA A 36 6.52 10.19 -2.14
C ALA A 36 6.96 10.29 -3.61
N TYR A 37 8.00 9.55 -4.00
CA TYR A 37 8.44 9.49 -5.41
C TYR A 37 7.32 9.11 -6.38
N CYS A 38 6.45 8.17 -6.01
CA CYS A 38 5.31 7.76 -6.81
C CYS A 38 4.36 8.94 -7.13
N MET A 39 4.19 9.87 -6.18
CA MET A 39 3.43 11.11 -6.37
C MET A 39 4.16 12.06 -7.32
N ASN A 40 5.46 12.26 -7.10
CA ASN A 40 6.26 13.22 -7.89
C ASN A 40 6.41 12.83 -9.36
N VAL A 41 6.48 11.53 -9.67
CA VAL A 41 6.66 11.05 -11.05
C VAL A 41 5.35 10.84 -11.81
N CYS A 42 4.18 10.98 -11.15
CA CYS A 42 2.90 10.69 -11.78
C CYS A 42 2.50 11.81 -12.77
N PRO A 43 2.52 11.57 -14.10
CA PRO A 43 2.28 12.64 -15.07
C PRO A 43 0.82 13.11 -15.08
N SER A 44 -0.13 12.23 -14.75
CA SER A 44 -1.56 12.57 -14.69
C SER A 44 -2.00 13.12 -13.33
N LYS A 45 -1.08 13.28 -12.37
CA LYS A 45 -1.37 13.73 -10.99
C LYS A 45 -2.46 12.90 -10.32
N ALA A 46 -2.55 11.61 -10.65
CA ALA A 46 -3.48 10.67 -10.06
C ALA A 46 -3.12 10.33 -8.62
N ILE A 47 -1.85 10.45 -8.25
CA ILE A 47 -1.38 10.16 -6.89
C ILE A 47 -1.26 11.49 -6.14
N GLN A 48 -1.91 11.61 -4.97
CA GLN A 48 -1.94 12.83 -4.16
C GLN A 48 -2.00 12.48 -2.67
N ARG A 49 -1.61 13.41 -1.80
CA ARG A 49 -1.79 13.25 -0.35
C ARG A 49 -3.14 13.85 0.05
N ASN A 50 -3.94 13.12 0.82
CA ASN A 50 -5.20 13.62 1.37
C ASN A 50 -4.99 14.44 2.65
N ASP A 51 -6.08 14.94 3.24
CA ASP A 51 -6.05 15.77 4.44
C ASP A 51 -5.53 15.03 5.68
N ASP A 52 -5.69 13.71 5.75
CA ASP A 52 -5.15 12.85 6.81
C ASP A 52 -3.65 12.52 6.62
N GLY A 53 -3.03 13.08 5.58
CA GLY A 53 -1.63 12.82 5.26
C GLY A 53 -1.38 11.47 4.58
N ILE A 54 -2.41 10.76 4.13
CA ILE A 54 -2.30 9.49 3.41
C ILE A 54 -2.05 9.77 1.93
N VAL A 55 -1.03 9.13 1.35
CA VAL A 55 -0.86 9.15 -0.11
C VAL A 55 -1.94 8.25 -0.70
N CYS A 56 -2.71 8.72 -1.67
CA CYS A 56 -3.80 8.00 -2.33
C CYS A 56 -3.66 8.07 -3.86
N ILE A 57 -4.33 7.17 -4.57
CA ILE A 57 -4.39 7.06 -6.03
C ILE A 57 -5.85 7.23 -6.46
N ASP A 58 -6.10 8.22 -7.29
CA ASP A 58 -7.35 8.40 -8.02
C ASP A 58 -7.36 7.48 -9.27
N PRO A 59 -8.18 6.41 -9.30
CA PRO A 59 -8.20 5.46 -10.41
C PRO A 59 -8.73 6.07 -11.71
N ASP A 60 -9.56 7.11 -11.63
CA ASP A 60 -10.15 7.78 -12.79
C ASP A 60 -9.11 8.65 -13.50
N LYS A 61 -8.20 9.27 -12.74
CA LYS A 61 -7.05 10.03 -13.28
C LYS A 61 -5.87 9.16 -13.68
N CYS A 62 -5.79 7.91 -13.20
CA CYS A 62 -4.65 7.04 -13.48
C CYS A 62 -4.63 6.63 -14.95
N ILE A 63 -3.57 6.95 -15.69
CA ILE A 63 -3.43 6.60 -17.13
C ILE A 63 -2.66 5.29 -17.38
N SER A 64 -2.48 4.46 -16.35
CA SER A 64 -1.82 3.15 -16.44
C SER A 64 -0.38 3.17 -16.99
N CYS A 65 0.37 4.27 -16.79
CA CYS A 65 1.73 4.41 -17.31
C CYS A 65 2.81 3.63 -16.55
N GLY A 66 2.52 3.13 -15.34
CA GLY A 66 3.45 2.31 -14.55
C GLY A 66 4.64 3.04 -13.90
N LEU A 67 4.89 4.33 -14.19
CA LEU A 67 6.02 5.08 -13.63
C LEU A 67 6.05 5.06 -12.10
N CYS A 68 4.90 5.20 -11.45
CA CYS A 68 4.82 5.14 -10.00
C CYS A 68 5.25 3.80 -9.40
N ALA A 69 5.03 2.69 -10.11
CA ALA A 69 5.52 1.36 -9.73
C ALA A 69 7.02 1.24 -9.95
N GLN A 70 7.52 1.69 -11.12
CA GLN A 70 8.94 1.66 -11.47
C GLN A 70 9.82 2.46 -10.50
N PHE A 71 9.36 3.63 -10.05
CA PHE A 71 10.12 4.55 -9.20
C PHE A 71 9.83 4.37 -7.71
N CYS A 72 9.01 3.39 -7.30
CA CYS A 72 8.81 3.09 -5.88
C CYS A 72 10.03 2.32 -5.34
N PRO A 73 10.86 2.90 -4.45
CA PRO A 73 12.11 2.26 -4.03
C PRO A 73 11.90 0.97 -3.23
N ILE A 74 10.73 0.84 -2.59
CA ILE A 74 10.32 -0.31 -1.79
C ILE A 74 9.35 -1.25 -2.52
N GLY A 75 9.05 -0.98 -3.81
CA GLY A 75 8.19 -1.86 -4.62
C GLY A 75 6.73 -1.98 -4.16
N MET A 76 6.22 -1.03 -3.37
CA MET A 76 4.87 -1.10 -2.79
C MET A 76 3.76 -0.52 -3.67
N VAL A 77 4.09 -0.07 -4.87
CA VAL A 77 3.12 0.31 -5.91
C VAL A 77 3.15 -0.75 -7.00
N THR A 78 1.99 -1.30 -7.31
CA THR A 78 1.80 -2.35 -8.33
C THR A 78 0.74 -1.93 -9.33
N LEU A 79 0.62 -2.66 -10.44
CA LEU A 79 -0.50 -2.51 -11.36
C LEU A 79 -1.49 -3.65 -11.11
N ASP A 80 -2.75 -3.29 -10.95
CA ASP A 80 -3.81 -4.28 -10.83
C ASP A 80 -3.90 -5.10 -12.13
N PRO A 81 -3.93 -6.45 -12.06
CA PRO A 81 -3.82 -7.29 -13.25
C PRO A 81 -4.99 -7.11 -14.23
N ASP A 82 -6.18 -6.76 -13.71
CA ASP A 82 -7.40 -6.66 -14.50
C ASP A 82 -7.55 -5.27 -15.13
N THR A 83 -7.31 -4.22 -14.34
CA THR A 83 -7.52 -2.83 -14.77
C THR A 83 -6.26 -2.15 -15.30
N GLN A 84 -5.07 -2.72 -15.05
CA GLN A 84 -3.75 -2.11 -15.27
C GLN A 84 -3.55 -0.76 -14.55
N LYS A 85 -4.47 -0.39 -13.66
CA LYS A 85 -4.39 0.84 -12.88
C LYS A 85 -3.41 0.65 -11.73
N ALA A 86 -2.69 1.72 -11.40
CA ALA A 86 -1.79 1.70 -10.26
C ALA A 86 -2.56 1.53 -8.95
N VAL A 87 -2.05 0.66 -8.10
CA VAL A 87 -2.66 0.30 -6.82
C VAL A 87 -1.57 0.09 -5.77
N LYS A 88 -1.88 0.46 -4.53
CA LYS A 88 -0.97 0.35 -3.39
C LYS A 88 -1.78 0.39 -2.08
N CYS A 89 -1.11 0.24 -0.94
CA CYS A 89 -1.74 0.52 0.34
C CYS A 89 -2.07 2.02 0.49
N GLU A 90 -3.27 2.30 0.97
CA GLU A 90 -3.82 3.63 1.25
C GLU A 90 -4.33 3.70 2.70
N LEU A 91 -3.75 2.86 3.57
CA LEU A 91 -4.13 2.68 4.97
C LEU A 91 -5.64 2.43 5.18
N CYS A 92 -6.35 1.94 4.15
CA CYS A 92 -7.81 1.82 4.15
C CYS A 92 -8.49 3.11 4.67
N GLN A 93 -7.97 4.27 4.26
CA GLN A 93 -8.47 5.59 4.68
C GLN A 93 -8.41 5.83 6.20
N GLY A 94 -7.42 5.24 6.87
CA GLY A 94 -7.19 5.41 8.31
C GLY A 94 -7.65 4.21 9.16
N GLU A 95 -8.42 3.28 8.59
CA GLU A 95 -8.93 2.09 9.26
C GLU A 95 -8.40 0.81 8.58
N PRO A 96 -7.09 0.49 8.72
CA PRO A 96 -6.45 -0.60 8.01
C PRO A 96 -7.02 -1.96 8.42
N LEU A 97 -7.80 -2.58 7.52
CA LEU A 97 -8.37 -3.91 7.72
C LEU A 97 -7.30 -4.96 8.06
N CYS A 98 -6.08 -4.85 7.52
CA CYS A 98 -5.00 -5.79 7.83
C CYS A 98 -4.58 -5.78 9.31
N VAL A 99 -4.69 -4.62 9.98
CA VAL A 99 -4.44 -4.50 11.43
C VAL A 99 -5.59 -5.16 12.20
N GLU A 100 -6.83 -4.83 11.82
CA GLU A 100 -8.04 -5.35 12.47
C GLU A 100 -8.14 -6.89 12.42
N VAL A 101 -7.86 -7.49 11.26
CA VAL A 101 -8.06 -8.93 11.03
C VAL A 101 -6.86 -9.79 11.43
N CYS A 102 -5.74 -9.19 11.84
CA CYS A 102 -4.51 -9.93 12.12
C CYS A 102 -4.70 -10.83 13.36
N PRO A 103 -4.75 -12.17 13.22
CA PRO A 103 -5.09 -13.06 14.33
C PRO A 103 -3.99 -13.12 15.42
N THR A 104 -2.77 -12.75 15.07
CA THR A 104 -1.60 -12.78 15.96
C THR A 104 -1.24 -11.40 16.51
N PHE A 105 -2.00 -10.36 16.16
CA PHE A 105 -1.72 -8.97 16.54
C PHE A 105 -0.30 -8.52 16.16
N ALA A 106 0.20 -8.99 15.01
CA ALA A 106 1.54 -8.68 14.53
C ALA A 106 1.64 -7.29 13.86
N LEU A 107 0.52 -6.60 13.71
CA LEU A 107 0.40 -5.32 13.01
C LEU A 107 -0.25 -4.30 13.94
N GLU A 108 0.27 -3.08 13.93
CA GLU A 108 -0.27 -1.93 14.65
C GLU A 108 -0.22 -0.70 13.74
N LEU A 109 -1.28 0.11 13.75
CA LEU A 109 -1.27 1.41 13.09
C LEU A 109 -0.66 2.44 14.03
N VAL A 110 0.49 3.00 13.64
CA VAL A 110 1.19 4.02 14.43
C VAL A 110 1.36 5.29 13.61
N TYR A 111 0.95 6.42 14.17
CA TYR A 111 1.17 7.74 13.56
C TYR A 111 2.48 8.35 14.04
N ARG A 112 3.18 9.03 13.12
CA ARG A 112 4.43 9.74 13.42
C ARG A 112 4.13 10.85 14.43
N GLY A 113 4.65 10.72 15.65
CA GLY A 113 4.33 11.57 16.81
C GLY A 113 3.83 10.78 18.03
N ASN A 114 3.35 9.55 17.82
CA ASN A 114 2.92 8.63 18.89
C ASN A 114 3.87 7.44 19.08
N ILE A 115 5.00 7.44 18.37
CA ILE A 115 6.13 6.54 18.61
C ILE A 115 6.88 7.09 19.82
N ASN A 116 6.73 6.43 20.98
CA ASN A 116 7.68 6.60 22.08
C ASN A 116 9.05 6.17 21.55
N GLU A 117 10.05 7.04 21.67
CA GLU A 117 11.45 6.82 21.23
C GLU A 117 12.01 5.45 21.63
#